data_AF-G9PRI5-F1
#
_entry.id   AF-G9PRI5-F1
#
_cell.length_a   1.000
_cell.length_b   1.000
_cell.length_c   1.000
_cell.angle_alpha   90.00
_cell.angle_beta   90.00
_cell.angle_gamma   90.00
#
_symmetry.space_group_name_H-M   'P 1'
#
loop_
_entity.id
_entity.type
_entity.pdbx_description
1 polymer ?
#
loop_
_entity_poly.entity_id
_entity_poly.type
_entity_poly.pdbx_seq_one_letter_code
_entity_poly.pdbx_strand_id
1 'polypeptide(L)'
;ASSLADPALADGLCRAGWEVEQVAAYTTTTADASDLPPGLARTWATGGVDAVVLTAPSTTRAVLELLGSPPPDTRLVAIGATTAAAARELGLPVAAIASSPTPEGLLQAVISAVQTSTSPASLTHSPSFQRFSGNSAERLPTTRSTS
;
A
#
# COMPACT_ATOMS: atom_id res chain seq x y z
N ALA A 1 1.39 -22.10 -5.60
CA ALA A 1 0.88 -20.93 -6.35
C ALA A 1 -0.22 -20.23 -5.52
N SER A 2 -0.54 -18.96 -5.71
CA SER A 2 -1.70 -18.35 -5.00
C SER A 2 -3.02 -18.89 -5.58
N SER A 3 -4.11 -18.92 -4.80
CA SER A 3 -5.47 -19.22 -5.30
C SER A 3 -5.94 -18.25 -6.40
N LEU A 4 -5.25 -17.12 -6.59
CA LEU A 4 -5.46 -16.11 -7.62
C LEU A 4 -4.35 -16.11 -8.70
N ALA A 5 -3.74 -17.26 -8.98
CA ALA A 5 -2.75 -17.36 -10.05
C ALA A 5 -3.41 -17.20 -11.43
N ASP A 6 -2.77 -16.41 -12.29
CA ASP A 6 -3.16 -16.19 -13.68
C ASP A 6 -3.18 -17.53 -14.46
N PRO A 7 -4.31 -17.93 -15.08
CA PRO A 7 -4.40 -19.17 -15.84
C PRO A 7 -3.45 -19.20 -17.04
N ALA A 8 -2.93 -18.05 -17.50
CA ALA A 8 -2.06 -17.96 -18.67
C ALA A 8 -0.80 -18.83 -18.60
N LEU A 9 -0.26 -19.06 -17.40
CA LEU A 9 0.91 -19.93 -17.22
C LEU A 9 0.54 -21.41 -17.39
N ALA A 10 -0.57 -21.84 -16.80
CA ALA A 10 -1.04 -23.21 -16.93
C ALA A 10 -1.47 -23.52 -18.37
N ASP A 11 -2.17 -22.59 -19.01
CA ASP A 11 -2.55 -22.70 -20.43
C ASP A 11 -1.33 -22.75 -21.36
N GLY A 12 -0.28 -21.98 -21.04
CA GLY A 12 0.98 -22.00 -21.77
C GLY A 12 1.69 -23.35 -21.70
N LEU A 13 1.72 -23.96 -20.51
CA LEU A 13 2.36 -25.25 -20.27
C LEU A 13 1.55 -26.42 -20.89
N CYS A 14 0.21 -26.39 -20.78
CA CYS A 14 -0.65 -27.38 -21.45
C CYS A 14 -0.51 -27.34 -22.98
N ARG A 15 -0.44 -26.14 -23.58
CA ARG A 15 -0.19 -25.99 -25.03
C ARG A 15 1.18 -26.53 -25.45
N ALA A 16 2.15 -26.55 -24.55
CA ALA A 16 3.47 -27.12 -24.79
C ALA A 16 3.52 -28.65 -24.57
N GLY A 17 2.39 -29.30 -24.27
CA GLY A 17 2.28 -30.76 -24.12
C GLY A 17 2.56 -31.28 -22.70
N TRP A 18 2.61 -30.39 -21.71
CA TRP A 18 2.83 -30.77 -20.31
C TRP A 18 1.50 -30.97 -19.59
N GLU A 19 1.43 -31.98 -18.72
CA GLU A 19 0.31 -32.17 -17.81
C GLU A 19 0.52 -31.27 -16.58
N VAL A 20 -0.41 -30.34 -16.32
CA VAL A 20 -0.24 -29.29 -15.29
C VAL A 20 -1.25 -29.48 -14.17
N GLU A 21 -0.78 -29.72 -12.95
CA GLU A 21 -1.58 -29.71 -11.73
C GLU A 21 -1.30 -28.42 -10.94
N GLN A 22 -2.29 -27.53 -10.79
CA GLN A 22 -2.13 -26.28 -10.03
C GLN A 22 -2.46 -26.49 -8.55
N VAL A 23 -1.44 -26.40 -7.69
CA VAL A 23 -1.62 -26.44 -6.22
C VAL A 23 -1.53 -25.03 -5.63
N ALA A 24 -2.63 -24.59 -5.00
CA ALA A 24 -2.67 -23.35 -4.23
C ALA A 24 -1.87 -23.51 -2.92
N ALA A 25 -0.71 -22.85 -2.84
CA ALA A 25 0.19 -22.85 -1.69
C ALA A 25 -0.26 -21.89 -0.58
N TYR A 26 -1.00 -20.83 -0.92
CA TYR A 26 -1.61 -19.89 0.04
C TYR A 26 -2.75 -19.11 -0.62
N THR A 27 -3.66 -18.58 0.19
CA THR A 27 -4.78 -17.73 -0.26
C THR A 27 -4.66 -16.36 0.40
N THR A 28 -4.99 -15.29 -0.33
CA THR A 28 -5.07 -13.94 0.21
C THR A 28 -6.53 -13.64 0.51
N THR A 29 -6.89 -13.56 1.79
CA THR A 29 -8.22 -13.13 2.21
C THR A 29 -8.20 -11.62 2.44
N THR A 30 -9.18 -10.91 1.89
CA THR A 30 -9.39 -9.48 2.20
C THR A 30 -9.63 -9.34 3.70
N ALA A 31 -8.92 -8.42 4.36
CA ALA A 31 -9.14 -8.13 5.77
C ALA A 31 -10.59 -7.66 5.98
N ASP A 32 -11.21 -8.06 7.09
CA ASP A 32 -12.56 -7.63 7.41
C ASP A 32 -12.58 -6.12 7.68
N ALA A 33 -13.70 -5.46 7.37
CA ALA A 33 -13.85 -4.02 7.62
C ALA A 33 -13.62 -3.63 9.10
N SER A 34 -13.84 -4.58 10.01
CA SER A 34 -13.57 -4.44 11.45
C SER A 34 -12.08 -4.38 11.81
N ASP A 35 -11.21 -4.86 10.94
CA ASP A 35 -9.75 -4.86 11.15
C ASP A 35 -9.10 -3.55 10.68
N LEU A 36 -9.88 -2.67 10.06
CA LEU A 36 -9.40 -1.36 9.66
C LEU A 36 -9.11 -0.49 10.89
N PRO A 37 -8.01 0.31 10.86
CA PRO A 37 -7.73 1.28 11.89
C PRO A 37 -8.96 2.16 12.20
N PRO A 38 -9.29 2.39 13.49
CA PRO A 38 -10.43 3.20 13.87
C PRO A 38 -10.40 4.57 13.19
N GLY A 39 -11.49 4.93 12.53
CA GLY A 39 -11.63 6.22 11.86
C GLY A 39 -11.06 6.29 10.44
N LEU A 40 -10.41 5.23 9.93
CA LEU A 40 -9.86 5.22 8.56
C LEU A 40 -10.92 5.51 7.50
N ALA A 41 -12.10 4.88 7.59
CA ALA A 41 -13.20 5.12 6.64
C ALA A 41 -13.66 6.58 6.65
N ARG A 42 -13.65 7.24 7.81
CA ARG A 42 -13.97 8.66 7.92
C ARG A 42 -12.86 9.51 7.29
N THR A 43 -11.59 9.26 7.65
CA THR A 43 -10.43 9.98 7.09
C THR A 43 -10.40 9.85 5.57
N TRP A 44 -10.68 8.66 5.04
CA TRP A 44 -10.86 8.38 3.62
C TRP A 44 -11.97 9.25 3.03
N ALA A 45 -13.20 9.14 3.56
CA ALA A 45 -14.35 9.88 3.02
C ALA A 45 -14.17 11.40 3.07
N THR A 46 -13.41 11.93 4.03
CA THR A 46 -13.11 13.36 4.16
C THR A 46 -11.90 13.82 3.35
N GLY A 47 -11.28 12.95 2.54
CA GLY A 47 -10.10 13.31 1.73
C GLY A 47 -8.81 13.51 2.54
N GLY A 48 -8.73 12.96 3.76
CA GLY A 48 -7.55 13.07 4.63
C GLY A 48 -6.40 12.13 4.26
N VAL A 49 -6.44 11.52 3.07
CA VAL A 49 -5.40 10.62 2.55
C VAL A 49 -4.93 11.15 1.20
N ASP A 50 -3.70 11.65 1.15
CA ASP A 50 -3.12 12.22 -0.08
C ASP A 50 -2.75 11.15 -1.11
N ALA A 51 -2.28 9.99 -0.64
CA ALA A 51 -1.85 8.90 -1.51
C ALA A 51 -2.12 7.51 -0.91
N VAL A 52 -2.42 6.55 -1.79
CA VAL A 52 -2.55 5.13 -1.47
C VAL A 52 -1.63 4.32 -2.35
N VAL A 53 -0.85 3.43 -1.74
CA VAL A 53 -0.08 2.45 -2.48
C VAL A 53 -0.87 1.14 -2.61
N LEU A 54 -1.11 0.73 -3.86
CA LEU A 54 -1.70 -0.54 -4.23
C LEU A 54 -0.58 -1.54 -4.52
N THR A 55 -0.45 -2.54 -3.65
CA THR A 55 0.64 -3.54 -3.70
C THR A 55 0.26 -4.81 -4.48
N ALA A 56 -1.03 -5.05 -4.70
CA ALA A 56 -1.51 -6.22 -5.43
C ALA A 56 -2.91 -5.94 -6.01
N PRO A 57 -3.33 -6.67 -7.07
CA PRO A 57 -4.70 -6.62 -7.58
C PRO A 57 -5.78 -6.90 -6.53
N SER A 58 -5.49 -7.72 -5.53
CA SER A 58 -6.40 -7.99 -4.41
C SER A 58 -6.56 -6.76 -3.51
N THR A 59 -5.46 -6.07 -3.18
CA THR A 59 -5.48 -4.80 -2.41
C THR A 59 -6.33 -3.75 -3.12
N THR A 60 -6.28 -3.69 -4.45
CA THR A 60 -7.10 -2.77 -5.24
C THR A 60 -8.60 -3.01 -5.07
N ARG A 61 -9.03 -4.28 -5.13
CA ARG A 61 -10.43 -4.66 -4.88
C ARG A 61 -10.83 -4.36 -3.44
N ALA A 62 -10.00 -4.75 -2.48
CA ALA A 62 -10.23 -4.52 -1.06
C ALA A 62 -10.43 -3.04 -0.72
N VAL A 63 -9.62 -2.13 -1.27
CA VAL A 63 -9.79 -0.68 -1.04
C VAL A 63 -11.16 -0.21 -1.52
N LEU A 64 -11.58 -0.63 -2.71
CA LEU A 64 -12.88 -0.23 -3.25
C LEU A 64 -14.05 -0.83 -2.46
N GLU A 65 -13.94 -2.10 -2.06
CA GLU A 65 -14.96 -2.80 -1.27
C GLU A 65 -15.12 -2.23 0.14
N LEU A 66 -14.00 -1.92 0.81
CA LEU A 66 -13.99 -1.52 2.20
C LEU A 66 -14.13 -0.01 2.41
N LEU A 67 -13.59 0.80 1.50
CA LEU A 67 -13.53 2.26 1.64
C LEU A 67 -14.35 2.99 0.57
N GLY A 68 -14.74 2.32 -0.52
CA GLY A 68 -15.44 2.93 -1.64
C GLY A 68 -14.50 3.64 -2.62
N SER A 69 -15.07 4.44 -3.52
CA SER A 69 -14.30 5.17 -4.52
C SER A 69 -13.36 6.18 -3.86
N PRO A 70 -12.14 6.37 -4.41
CA PRO A 70 -11.19 7.34 -3.88
C PRO A 70 -11.72 8.77 -4.01
N PRO A 71 -11.53 9.63 -2.99
CA PRO A 71 -11.75 11.05 -3.11
C PRO A 71 -10.95 11.68 -4.26
N PRO A 72 -11.40 12.79 -4.84
CA PRO A 72 -10.74 13.43 -5.99
C PRO A 72 -9.29 13.82 -5.74
N ASP A 73 -8.92 14.12 -4.49
CA ASP A 73 -7.57 14.54 -4.11
C ASP A 73 -6.66 13.36 -3.75
N THR A 74 -7.21 12.17 -3.54
CA THR A 74 -6.44 10.97 -3.22
C THR A 74 -5.76 10.39 -4.46
N ARG A 75 -4.46 10.10 -4.35
CA ARG A 75 -3.66 9.57 -5.45
C ARG A 75 -3.38 8.10 -5.30
N LEU A 76 -3.84 7.30 -6.26
CA LEU A 76 -3.53 5.87 -6.29
C LEU A 76 -2.20 5.62 -7.00
N VAL A 77 -1.29 4.94 -6.31
CA VAL A 77 0.03 4.55 -6.80
C VAL A 77 0.11 3.03 -6.85
N ALA A 78 0.44 2.46 -8.00
CA ALA A 78 0.58 1.01 -8.14
C ALA A 78 2.05 0.59 -7.99
N ILE A 79 2.30 -0.50 -7.26
CA ILE A 79 3.66 -1.07 -7.12
C ILE A 79 4.23 -1.62 -8.44
N GLY A 80 3.37 -1.89 -9.43
CA GLY A 80 3.76 -2.43 -10.72
C GLY A 80 2.61 -2.48 -11.72
N ALA A 81 2.94 -2.87 -12.95
CA ALA A 81 2.03 -2.83 -14.09
C ALA A 81 0.77 -3.68 -13.90
N THR A 82 0.89 -4.89 -13.35
CA THR A 82 -0.25 -5.80 -13.11
C THR A 82 -1.27 -5.18 -12.15
N THR A 83 -0.80 -4.56 -11.06
CA THR A 83 -1.70 -3.89 -10.10
C THR A 83 -2.34 -2.66 -10.72
N ALA A 84 -1.60 -1.91 -11.55
CA ALA A 84 -2.17 -0.77 -12.26
C ALA A 84 -3.23 -1.18 -13.29
N ALA A 85 -3.06 -2.32 -13.96
CA ALA A 85 -4.06 -2.86 -14.87
C ALA A 85 -5.36 -3.22 -14.12
N ALA A 86 -5.25 -3.94 -13.00
CA ALA A 86 -6.40 -4.27 -12.16
C ALA A 86 -7.15 -3.03 -11.64
N ALA A 87 -6.44 -1.96 -11.28
CA ALA A 87 -7.07 -0.70 -10.88
C ALA A 87 -7.85 -0.04 -12.03
N ARG A 88 -7.29 -0.03 -13.24
CA ARG A 88 -7.97 0.52 -14.41
C ARG A 88 -9.21 -0.28 -14.80
N GLU A 89 -9.18 -1.60 -14.69
CA GLU A 89 -10.34 -2.48 -14.91
C GLU A 89 -11.50 -2.14 -13.97
N LEU A 90 -11.19 -1.69 -12.75
CA LEU A 90 -12.17 -1.24 -11.76
C LEU A 90 -12.54 0.24 -11.90
N GLY A 91 -12.09 0.92 -12.95
CA GLY A 91 -12.36 2.35 -13.18
C GLY A 91 -11.60 3.29 -12.24
N LEU A 92 -10.58 2.81 -11.53
CA LEU A 92 -9.82 3.60 -10.58
C LEU A 92 -8.69 4.38 -11.29
N PRO A 93 -8.56 5.70 -11.06
CA PRO A 93 -7.53 6.50 -11.70
C PRO A 93 -6.16 6.26 -11.03
N VAL A 94 -5.25 5.60 -11.75
CA VAL A 94 -3.86 5.40 -11.29
C VAL A 94 -3.02 6.63 -11.61
N ALA A 95 -2.55 7.32 -10.58
CA ALA A 95 -1.75 8.53 -10.71
C ALA A 95 -0.27 8.25 -11.04
N ALA A 96 0.28 7.14 -10.53
CA ALA A 96 1.65 6.71 -10.84
C ALA A 96 1.82 5.19 -10.71
N ILE A 97 2.85 4.66 -11.38
CA ILE A 97 3.29 3.28 -11.26
C ILE A 97 4.77 3.29 -10.90
N ALA A 98 5.16 2.51 -9.89
CA ALA A 98 6.57 2.34 -9.55
C ALA A 98 7.33 1.67 -10.70
N SER A 99 8.52 2.18 -11.00
CA SER A 99 9.43 1.59 -12.01
C SER A 99 9.99 0.23 -11.59
N SER A 100 10.09 0.01 -10.28
CA SER A 100 10.48 -1.25 -9.65
C SER A 100 9.70 -1.45 -8.34
N PRO A 101 9.45 -2.70 -7.93
CA PRO A 101 8.82 -3.01 -6.64
C PRO A 101 9.83 -2.91 -5.48
N THR A 102 10.58 -1.81 -5.43
CA THR A 102 11.54 -1.50 -4.37
C THR A 102 11.07 -0.26 -3.60
N PRO A 103 11.51 -0.09 -2.33
CA PRO A 103 11.16 1.11 -1.56
C PRO A 103 11.47 2.42 -2.29
N GLU A 104 12.61 2.49 -2.98
CA GLU A 104 13.04 3.66 -3.75
C GLU A 104 12.13 3.91 -4.95
N GLY A 105 11.81 2.86 -5.72
CA GLY A 105 10.92 2.95 -6.87
C GLY A 105 9.51 3.41 -6.48
N LEU A 106 9.03 2.93 -5.33
CA LEU A 106 7.75 3.31 -4.78
C LEU A 106 7.74 4.75 -4.26
N LEU A 107 8.79 5.16 -3.54
CA LEU A 107 8.96 6.52 -3.06
C LEU A 107 8.92 7.53 -4.21
N GLN A 108 9.66 7.27 -5.29
CA GLN A 108 9.67 8.15 -6.46
C GLN A 108 8.29 8.24 -7.14
N ALA A 109 7.56 7.13 -7.21
CA ALA A 109 6.21 7.11 -7.77
C ALA A 109 5.22 7.92 -6.92
N VAL A 110 5.31 7.82 -5.59
CA VAL A 110 4.46 8.61 -4.67
C VAL A 110 4.77 10.11 -4.79
N ILE A 111 6.06 10.48 -4.80
CA ILE A 111 6.48 11.88 -4.99
C ILE A 111 5.89 12.44 -6.29
N SER A 112 6.04 11.71 -7.40
CA SER A 112 5.53 12.12 -8.71
C SER A 112 4.00 12.30 -8.71
N ALA A 113 3.29 11.39 -8.05
CA ALA A 113 1.82 11.44 -7.97
C ALA A 113 1.32 12.65 -7.19
N VAL A 114 1.94 12.97 -6.05
CA VAL A 114 1.53 14.11 -5.21
C VAL A 114 1.90 15.44 -5.87
N GLN A 115 3.09 15.55 -6.48
CA GLN A 115 3.54 16.77 -7.15
C GLN A 115 2.68 17.17 -8.35
N THR A 116 2.09 16.20 -9.06
CA THR A 116 1.18 16.46 -10.19
C THR A 116 -0.13 17.15 -9.74
N SER A 117 -0.43 17.10 -8.44
CA SER A 117 -1.63 17.67 -7.81
C SER A 117 -1.41 19.06 -7.24
N THR A 118 -0.15 19.42 -7.03
CA THR A 118 0.23 20.68 -6.39
C THR A 118 0.04 21.83 -7.37
N SER A 119 -1.20 22.31 -7.49
CA SER A 119 -1.40 23.74 -7.70
C SER A 119 -0.74 24.46 -6.52
N PRO A 120 0.10 25.50 -6.74
CA PRO A 120 1.01 26.05 -5.73
C PRO A 120 0.36 26.76 -4.52
N ALA A 121 -0.94 26.57 -4.26
CA ALA A 121 -1.67 27.24 -3.18
C ALA A 121 -1.92 26.38 -1.92
N SER A 122 -1.66 25.08 -1.93
CA SER A 122 -2.16 24.17 -0.87
C SER A 122 -1.09 23.49 0.00
N LEU A 123 0.09 24.08 0.16
CA LEU A 123 1.08 23.61 1.15
C LEU A 123 0.81 24.24 2.53
N THR A 124 -0.28 23.85 3.19
CA THR A 124 -0.55 24.26 4.59
C THR A 124 -0.47 23.09 5.58
N HIS A 125 -0.26 21.85 5.13
CA HIS A 125 -0.05 20.72 6.05
C HIS A 125 1.44 20.53 6.36
N SER A 126 1.88 21.12 7.47
CA SER A 126 3.16 20.76 8.10
C SER A 126 3.04 19.35 8.68
N PRO A 127 3.82 18.35 8.23
CA PRO A 127 3.87 17.07 8.90
C PRO A 127 4.58 17.27 10.25
N SER A 128 3.84 17.23 11.34
CA SER A 128 4.40 17.21 12.69
C SER A 128 5.02 15.84 12.94
N PHE A 129 6.31 15.70 12.60
CA PHE A 129 7.09 14.52 12.97
C PHE A 129 7.39 14.60 14.47
N GLN A 130 6.55 13.97 15.30
CA GLN A 130 6.83 13.86 16.73
C GLN A 130 8.03 12.95 16.93
N ARG A 131 9.17 13.56 17.24
CA ARG A 131 10.38 12.87 17.67
C ARG A 131 10.08 12.16 18.99
N PHE A 132 10.06 10.82 18.97
CA PHE A 132 10.03 10.01 20.18
C PHE A 132 11.29 10.32 21.01
N SER A 133 11.12 11.16 22.04
CA SER A 133 12.15 11.41 23.05
C SER A 133 12.04 10.31 24.11
N GLY A 134 12.71 9.19 23.87
CA GLY A 134 12.93 8.17 24.90
C GLY A 134 13.99 8.67 25.88
N ASN A 135 13.56 9.30 26.96
CA ASN A 135 14.41 9.66 28.09
C ASN A 135 14.19 8.64 29.21
N SER A 136 15.07 7.65 29.37
CA SER A 136 15.28 6.89 30.61
C SER A 136 16.44 5.89 30.43
N ALA A 137 17.64 6.30 30.78
CA ALA A 137 18.69 5.39 31.22
C ALA A 137 19.06 5.83 32.63
N GLU A 138 18.60 5.04 33.60
CA GLU A 138 18.86 5.21 35.02
C GLU A 138 20.36 5.30 35.32
N ARG A 139 20.69 6.30 36.13
CA ARG A 139 22.03 6.56 36.62
C ARG A 139 22.24 5.67 37.85
N LEU A 140 23.07 4.63 37.75
CA LEU A 140 23.55 3.86 38.91
C LEU A 140 24.36 4.78 39.86
N PRO A 141 24.10 4.77 41.18
CA PRO A 141 25.06 5.31 42.14
C PRO A 141 26.07 4.24 42.56
N THR A 142 27.34 4.52 42.29
CA THR A 142 28.50 3.91 42.94
C THR A 142 28.63 4.43 44.37
N THR A 143 28.66 3.55 45.38
CA THR A 143 29.47 3.80 46.57
C THR A 143 30.17 2.51 47.03
N ARG A 144 31.47 2.67 47.22
CA ARG A 144 32.43 1.76 47.83
C ARG A 144 32.52 2.19 49.29
N SER A 145 32.36 1.30 50.26
CA SER A 145 32.84 1.53 51.63
C SER A 145 33.27 0.22 52.28
N THR A 146 34.55 0.19 52.62
CA THR A 146 35.23 -0.71 53.55
C THR A 146 34.68 -0.55 54.96
N SER A 147 34.53 -1.66 55.69
CA SER A 147 35.03 -1.80 57.06
C SER A 147 35.09 -3.28 57.46
#